data_AF-A0A6J1T5Q0-F1
#
_entry.id   AF-A0A6J1T5Q0-F1
#
_cell.length_a   1.000
_cell.length_b   1.000
_cell.length_c   1.000
_cell.angle_alpha   90.00
_cell.angle_beta   90.00
_cell.angle_gamma   90.00
#
_symmetry.space_group_name_H-M   'P 1'
#
loop_
_entity.id
_entity.type
_entity.pdbx_description
1 polymer ?
#
loop_
_entity_poly.entity_id
_entity_poly.type
_entity_poly.pdbx_seq_one_letter_code
_entity_poly.pdbx_strand_id
1 'polypeptide(L)'
;MATFTALVVLIACAAVEGASSAAEQQILKAGNAIPAVLNKQWTDALTTQRKQVADLQAAVVKGQSTEVNAAITKAFGQLGTWLAKSNSLADALKTRQGQEVTNLVNRYAKVLRTLQTSPAAAVANENQVVQLRKDKIALLTNWENHVIEINAEYRRGYLNAFQAATKQAAAAKPEIRKAIRAAFVRLLGAAVKGQEQNIALLTTKQFPLIENFALLGGQILIELVVAGQGAQI
;
A
#
# COMPACT_ATOMS: atom_id res chain seq x y z
N MET A 1 -13.26 -37.87 2.64
CA MET A 1 -12.73 -36.84 1.72
C MET A 1 -13.35 -36.99 0.33
N ALA A 2 -14.67 -36.84 0.20
CA ALA A 2 -15.38 -37.15 -1.06
C ALA A 2 -16.42 -36.09 -1.48
N THR A 3 -16.43 -34.92 -0.85
CA THR A 3 -17.48 -33.91 -1.08
C THR A 3 -16.99 -32.62 -1.74
N PHE A 4 -15.68 -32.45 -1.97
CA PHE A 4 -15.16 -31.30 -2.72
C PHE A 4 -15.08 -31.55 -4.24
N THR A 5 -15.30 -32.79 -4.67
CA THR A 5 -15.23 -33.21 -6.08
C THR A 5 -16.54 -32.95 -6.84
N ALA A 6 -17.65 -32.67 -6.16
CA ALA A 6 -18.98 -32.62 -6.79
C ALA A 6 -19.47 -31.23 -7.18
N LEU A 7 -18.83 -30.14 -6.70
CA LEU A 7 -19.28 -28.77 -7.04
C LEU A 7 -18.55 -28.16 -8.26
N VAL A 8 -17.52 -28.84 -8.78
CA VAL A 8 -16.69 -28.35 -9.90
C VAL A 8 -17.21 -28.83 -11.26
N VAL A 9 -18.21 -29.74 -11.30
CA VAL A 9 -18.61 -30.46 -12.52
C VAL A 9 -19.74 -29.79 -13.32
N LEU A 10 -20.35 -28.68 -12.86
CA LEU A 10 -21.59 -28.17 -13.47
C LEU A 10 -21.51 -26.83 -14.22
N ILE A 11 -20.32 -26.42 -14.68
CA ILE A 11 -20.22 -25.31 -15.64
C ILE A 11 -19.23 -25.68 -16.75
N ALA A 12 -19.65 -26.59 -17.62
CA ALA A 12 -19.04 -26.75 -18.93
C ALA A 12 -20.14 -26.58 -19.98
N CYS A 13 -20.01 -25.51 -20.78
CA CYS A 13 -20.27 -25.45 -22.22
C CYS A 13 -20.67 -24.02 -22.61
N ALA A 14 -19.69 -23.21 -23.01
CA ALA A 14 -19.87 -22.16 -24.00
C ALA A 14 -18.50 -21.72 -24.56
N ALA A 15 -18.27 -22.00 -25.84
CA ALA A 15 -17.24 -21.42 -26.73
C ALA A 15 -15.85 -21.15 -26.10
N VAL A 16 -14.98 -22.16 -26.16
CA VAL A 16 -13.59 -22.14 -25.65
C VAL A 16 -12.74 -21.01 -26.27
N GLU A 17 -13.05 -20.57 -27.49
CA GLU A 17 -12.32 -19.48 -28.17
C GLU A 17 -12.82 -18.07 -27.78
N GLY A 18 -14.11 -17.92 -27.42
CA GLY A 18 -14.71 -16.64 -27.04
C GLY A 18 -14.58 -16.30 -25.56
N ALA A 19 -14.67 -17.31 -24.68
CA ALA A 19 -14.60 -17.12 -23.23
C ALA A 19 -13.19 -16.71 -22.75
N SER A 20 -12.15 -17.18 -23.44
CA SER A 20 -10.77 -17.02 -23.00
C SER A 20 -10.17 -15.65 -23.35
N SER A 21 -10.52 -15.08 -24.50
CA SER A 21 -10.19 -13.69 -24.85
C SER A 21 -10.95 -12.69 -23.98
N ALA A 22 -12.22 -12.97 -23.66
CA ALA A 22 -13.01 -12.18 -22.71
C ALA A 22 -12.40 -12.22 -21.29
N ALA A 23 -11.96 -13.39 -20.83
CA ALA A 23 -11.28 -13.58 -19.55
C ALA A 23 -9.95 -12.80 -19.45
N GLU A 24 -9.11 -12.86 -20.49
CA GLU A 24 -7.88 -12.06 -20.56
C GLU A 24 -8.20 -10.56 -20.52
N GLN A 25 -9.15 -10.10 -21.33
CA GLN A 25 -9.55 -8.70 -21.33
C GLN A 25 -10.13 -8.25 -19.98
N GLN A 26 -10.86 -9.11 -19.28
CA GLN A 26 -11.41 -8.80 -17.96
C GLN A 26 -10.30 -8.62 -16.93
N ILE A 27 -9.28 -9.47 -16.94
CA ILE A 27 -8.12 -9.35 -16.04
C ILE A 27 -7.27 -8.13 -16.38
N LEU A 28 -7.00 -7.88 -17.66
CA LEU A 28 -6.27 -6.68 -18.08
C LEU A 28 -7.05 -5.41 -17.71
N LYS A 29 -8.36 -5.37 -17.93
CA LYS A 29 -9.20 -4.23 -17.57
C LYS A 29 -9.23 -4.00 -16.05
N ALA A 30 -9.38 -5.06 -15.26
CA ALA A 30 -9.37 -4.97 -13.80
C ALA A 30 -7.98 -4.53 -13.28
N GLY A 31 -6.91 -5.08 -13.85
CA GLY A 31 -5.53 -4.83 -13.45
C GLY A 31 -5.02 -3.44 -13.83
N ASN A 32 -5.30 -2.98 -15.04
CA ASN A 32 -4.76 -1.72 -15.59
C ASN A 32 -5.28 -0.48 -14.85
N ALA A 33 -6.44 -0.56 -14.20
CA ALA A 33 -6.98 0.54 -13.40
C ALA A 33 -6.29 0.69 -12.04
N ILE A 34 -5.74 -0.41 -11.48
CA ILE A 34 -5.23 -0.45 -10.11
C ILE A 34 -4.07 0.55 -9.88
N PRO A 35 -3.04 0.63 -10.74
CA PRO A 35 -1.93 1.57 -10.52
C PRO A 35 -2.40 3.03 -10.38
N ALA A 36 -3.36 3.46 -11.20
CA ALA A 36 -3.92 4.81 -11.13
C ALA A 36 -4.69 5.05 -9.83
N VAL A 37 -5.47 4.06 -9.38
CA VAL A 37 -6.20 4.11 -8.11
C VAL A 37 -5.23 4.20 -6.93
N LEU A 38 -4.18 3.36 -6.89
CA LEU A 38 -3.15 3.38 -5.86
C LEU A 38 -2.43 4.74 -5.83
N ASN A 39 -2.05 5.27 -7.00
CA ASN A 39 -1.39 6.56 -7.12
C ASN A 39 -2.26 7.71 -6.57
N LYS A 40 -3.55 7.72 -6.91
CA LYS A 40 -4.50 8.71 -6.40
C LYS A 40 -4.63 8.60 -4.87
N GLN A 41 -4.87 7.40 -4.35
CA GLN A 41 -5.02 7.13 -2.93
C GLN A 41 -3.81 7.60 -2.10
N TRP A 42 -2.59 7.35 -2.57
CA TRP A 42 -1.37 7.86 -1.93
C TRP A 42 -1.24 9.38 -2.02
N THR A 43 -1.51 9.96 -3.18
CA THR A 43 -1.43 11.42 -3.38
C THR A 43 -2.39 12.16 -2.44
N ASP A 44 -3.63 11.68 -2.32
CA ASP A 44 -4.65 12.25 -1.44
C ASP A 44 -4.24 12.14 0.03
N ALA A 45 -3.69 10.99 0.45
CA ALA A 45 -3.22 10.75 1.80
C ALA A 45 -2.04 11.67 2.18
N LEU A 46 -1.01 11.75 1.32
CA LEU A 46 0.16 12.61 1.54
C LEU A 46 -0.23 14.10 1.60
N THR A 47 -1.15 14.52 0.73
CA THR A 47 -1.66 15.90 0.72
C THR A 47 -2.37 16.22 2.04
N THR A 48 -3.22 15.30 2.50
CA THR A 48 -3.95 15.44 3.77
C THR A 48 -3.01 15.50 4.96
N GLN A 49 -2.03 14.60 5.02
CA GLN A 49 -1.05 14.55 6.11
C GLN A 49 -0.21 15.84 6.17
N ARG A 50 0.27 16.33 5.02
CA ARG A 50 1.01 17.59 4.94
C ARG A 50 0.20 18.77 5.47
N LYS A 51 -1.07 18.87 5.07
CA LYS A 51 -1.98 19.92 5.55
C LYS A 51 -2.19 19.83 7.06
N GLN A 52 -2.48 18.64 7.59
CA GLN A 52 -2.68 18.43 9.03
C GLN A 52 -1.45 18.84 9.85
N VAL A 53 -0.24 18.50 9.38
CA VAL A 53 1.00 18.92 10.04
C VAL A 53 1.16 20.43 10.00
N ALA A 54 0.95 21.08 8.85
CA ALA A 54 1.05 22.53 8.72
C ALA A 54 0.03 23.27 9.63
N ASP A 55 -1.21 22.81 9.67
CA ASP A 55 -2.26 23.38 10.53
C ASP A 55 -1.91 23.23 12.01
N LEU A 56 -1.37 22.07 12.41
CA LEU A 56 -0.91 21.83 13.77
C LEU A 56 0.30 22.66 14.14
N GLN A 57 1.24 22.84 13.22
CA GLN A 57 2.38 23.74 13.40
C GLN A 57 1.87 25.17 13.68
N ALA A 58 0.98 25.69 12.84
CA ALA A 58 0.39 27.01 13.03
C ALA A 58 -0.34 27.13 14.39
N ALA A 59 -1.12 26.11 14.77
CA ALA A 59 -1.85 26.09 16.03
C ALA A 59 -0.93 26.03 17.26
N VAL A 60 0.20 25.32 17.17
CA VAL A 60 1.18 25.19 18.25
C VAL A 60 1.93 26.51 18.48
N VAL A 61 2.24 27.25 17.42
CA VAL A 61 3.00 28.52 17.47
C VAL A 61 2.09 29.70 17.88
N LYS A 62 0.79 29.62 17.57
CA LYS A 62 -0.18 30.67 17.91
C LYS A 62 -0.30 30.86 19.43
N GLY A 63 -0.04 32.08 19.90
CA GLY A 63 -0.21 32.48 21.30
C GLY A 63 0.92 32.06 22.25
N GLN A 64 2.04 31.53 21.73
CA GLN A 64 3.23 31.26 22.53
C GLN A 64 4.14 32.51 22.62
N SER A 65 5.02 32.53 23.61
CA SER A 65 6.05 33.58 23.73
C SER A 65 7.09 33.48 22.60
N THR A 66 7.78 34.58 22.32
CA THR A 66 8.82 34.66 21.27
C THR A 66 9.91 33.60 21.43
N GLU A 67 10.35 33.33 22.67
CA GLU A 67 11.37 32.31 22.97
C GLU A 67 10.88 30.88 22.68
N VAL A 68 9.62 30.58 23.06
CA VAL A 68 8.99 29.28 22.75
C VAL A 68 8.83 29.13 21.25
N ASN A 69 8.42 30.19 20.55
CA ASN A 69 8.27 30.20 19.09
C ASN A 69 9.60 30.00 18.36
N ALA A 70 10.69 30.62 18.81
CA ALA A 70 12.00 30.45 18.20
C ALA A 70 12.51 29.01 18.32
N ALA A 71 12.38 28.40 19.52
CA ALA A 71 12.77 27.01 19.75
C ALA A 71 11.93 26.02 18.93
N ILE A 72 10.61 26.24 18.89
CA ILE A 72 9.68 25.41 18.12
C ILE A 72 9.92 25.55 16.61
N THR A 73 10.12 26.77 16.11
CA THR A 73 10.36 27.03 14.67
C THR A 73 11.66 26.39 14.19
N LYS A 74 12.75 26.51 14.95
CA LYS A 74 14.04 25.89 14.61
C LYS A 74 13.93 24.36 14.56
N ALA A 75 13.22 23.77 15.51
CA ALA A 75 12.97 22.33 15.52
C ALA A 75 12.00 21.88 14.40
N PHE A 76 11.07 22.74 13.98
CA PHE A 76 10.26 22.50 12.78
C PHE A 76 11.07 22.55 11.48
N GLY A 77 12.09 23.40 11.39
CA GLY A 77 13.02 23.38 10.25
C GLY A 77 13.69 22.01 10.10
N GLN A 78 14.14 21.41 11.21
CA GLN A 78 14.71 20.06 11.21
C GLN A 78 13.68 18.97 10.90
N LEU A 79 12.45 19.11 11.41
CA LEU A 79 11.35 18.21 11.10
C LEU A 79 10.99 18.26 9.61
N GLY A 80 11.03 19.43 8.97
CA GLY A 80 10.73 19.61 7.55
C GLY A 80 11.58 18.74 6.64
N THR A 81 12.89 18.61 6.93
CA THR A 81 13.80 17.72 6.20
C THR A 81 13.40 16.24 6.35
N TRP A 82 13.01 15.82 7.55
CA TRP A 82 12.54 14.45 7.79
C TRP A 82 11.20 14.13 7.12
N LEU A 83 10.28 15.08 7.14
CA LEU A 83 9.01 14.97 6.43
C LEU A 83 9.24 14.87 4.93
N ALA A 84 10.17 15.66 4.37
CA ALA A 84 10.56 15.56 2.96
C ALA A 84 11.13 14.18 2.61
N LYS A 85 12.00 13.62 3.46
CA LYS A 85 12.51 12.25 3.30
C LYS A 85 11.39 11.21 3.33
N SER A 86 10.51 11.29 4.32
CA SER A 86 9.40 10.35 4.48
C SER A 86 8.41 10.42 3.31
N ASN A 87 8.14 11.63 2.82
CA ASN A 87 7.36 11.85 1.60
C ASN A 87 8.04 11.22 0.37
N SER A 88 9.36 11.35 0.24
CA SER A 88 10.12 10.74 -0.85
C SER A 88 10.06 9.21 -0.81
N LEU A 89 10.12 8.60 0.39
CA LEU A 89 9.93 7.16 0.56
C LEU A 89 8.51 6.74 0.19
N ALA A 90 7.50 7.53 0.55
CA ALA A 90 6.11 7.27 0.15
C ALA A 90 5.91 7.41 -1.37
N ASP A 91 6.54 8.38 -2.02
CA ASP A 91 6.52 8.53 -3.49
C ASP A 91 7.26 7.39 -4.19
N ALA A 92 8.35 6.89 -3.61
CA ALA A 92 9.05 5.70 -4.09
C ALA A 92 8.16 4.46 -3.97
N LEU A 93 7.50 4.26 -2.82
CA LEU A 93 6.54 3.18 -2.63
C LEU A 93 5.41 3.26 -3.66
N LYS A 94 4.80 4.43 -3.84
CA LYS A 94 3.75 4.68 -4.86
C LYS A 94 4.17 4.23 -6.26
N THR A 95 5.38 4.60 -6.68
CA THR A 95 5.93 4.24 -7.99
C THR A 95 6.15 2.72 -8.10
N ARG A 96 6.73 2.14 -7.04
CA ARG A 96 7.04 0.70 -6.96
C ARG A 96 5.77 -0.15 -6.98
N GLN A 97 4.75 0.22 -6.21
CA GLN A 97 3.46 -0.47 -6.17
C GLN A 97 2.82 -0.52 -7.56
N GLY A 98 2.83 0.58 -8.31
CA GLY A 98 2.29 0.62 -9.68
C GLY A 98 3.01 -0.36 -10.62
N GLN A 99 4.34 -0.42 -10.54
CA GLN A 99 5.15 -1.35 -11.35
C GLN A 99 4.93 -2.81 -10.94
N GLU A 100 4.92 -3.11 -9.65
CA GLU A 100 4.74 -4.46 -9.13
C GLU A 100 3.35 -5.03 -9.45
N VAL A 101 2.31 -4.20 -9.38
CA VAL A 101 0.97 -4.58 -9.85
C VAL A 101 0.95 -4.81 -11.36
N THR A 102 1.55 -3.92 -12.15
CA THR A 102 1.62 -4.08 -13.62
C THR A 102 2.31 -5.39 -13.98
N ASN A 103 3.39 -5.74 -13.27
CA ASN A 103 4.09 -7.01 -13.44
C ASN A 103 3.21 -8.21 -13.08
N LEU A 104 2.45 -8.12 -11.97
CA LEU A 104 1.50 -9.17 -11.59
C LEU A 104 0.42 -9.37 -12.66
N VAL A 105 -0.19 -8.29 -13.14
CA VAL A 105 -1.20 -8.30 -14.21
C VAL A 105 -0.66 -8.97 -15.48
N ASN A 106 0.55 -8.61 -15.89
CA ASN A 106 1.21 -9.20 -17.06
C ASN A 106 1.48 -10.70 -16.89
N ARG A 107 1.85 -11.14 -15.67
CA ARG A 107 2.02 -12.57 -15.36
C ARG A 107 0.69 -13.31 -15.47
N TYR A 108 -0.40 -12.79 -14.91
CA TYR A 108 -1.73 -13.38 -15.08
C TYR A 108 -2.11 -13.50 -16.56
N ALA A 109 -1.97 -12.42 -17.34
CA ALA A 109 -2.26 -12.42 -18.77
C ALA A 109 -1.42 -13.46 -19.54
N LYS A 110 -0.14 -13.61 -19.19
CA LYS A 110 0.73 -14.62 -19.80
C LYS A 110 0.24 -16.05 -19.52
N VAL A 111 -0.09 -16.36 -18.27
CA VAL A 111 -0.60 -17.69 -17.89
C VAL A 111 -1.92 -17.98 -18.60
N LEU A 112 -2.81 -16.99 -18.72
CA LEU A 112 -4.07 -17.11 -19.48
C LEU A 112 -3.82 -17.46 -20.96
N ARG A 113 -2.89 -16.76 -21.62
CA ARG A 113 -2.52 -17.08 -23.02
C ARG A 113 -1.88 -18.46 -23.18
N THR A 114 -1.10 -18.91 -22.20
CA THR A 114 -0.55 -20.27 -22.22
C THR A 114 -1.66 -21.31 -22.10
N LEU A 115 -2.62 -21.10 -21.21
CA LEU A 115 -3.80 -21.97 -21.06
C LEU A 115 -4.65 -22.03 -22.35
N GLN A 116 -4.79 -20.91 -23.05
CA GLN A 116 -5.47 -20.83 -24.34
C GLN A 116 -4.79 -21.65 -25.43
N THR A 117 -3.47 -21.56 -25.53
CA THR A 117 -2.71 -22.17 -26.63
C THR A 117 -2.35 -23.64 -26.38
N SER A 118 -2.42 -24.12 -25.14
CA SER A 118 -2.16 -25.52 -24.80
C SER A 118 -2.98 -26.01 -23.58
N PRO A 119 -4.26 -26.40 -23.80
CA PRO A 119 -5.11 -26.96 -22.73
C PRO A 119 -4.52 -28.23 -22.08
N ALA A 120 -3.70 -28.99 -22.83
CA ALA A 120 -3.04 -30.20 -22.36
C ALA A 120 -1.94 -29.99 -21.32
N ALA A 121 -1.54 -28.74 -21.06
CA ALA A 121 -0.52 -28.40 -20.07
C ALA A 121 -1.07 -28.33 -18.63
N ALA A 122 -2.25 -28.89 -18.33
CA ALA A 122 -2.99 -28.71 -17.08
C ALA A 122 -2.15 -28.84 -15.79
N VAL A 123 -1.19 -29.78 -15.74
CA VAL A 123 -0.26 -29.96 -14.59
C VAL A 123 0.82 -28.86 -14.51
N ALA A 124 1.38 -28.44 -15.65
CA ALA A 124 2.30 -27.30 -15.69
C ALA A 124 1.59 -25.99 -15.30
N ASN A 125 0.28 -25.90 -15.56
CA ASN A 125 -0.56 -24.75 -15.26
C ASN A 125 -0.90 -24.63 -13.77
N GLU A 126 -1.08 -25.74 -13.04
CA GLU A 126 -1.29 -25.71 -11.59
C GLU A 126 -0.10 -25.09 -10.85
N ASN A 127 1.13 -25.46 -11.23
CA ASN A 127 2.35 -24.87 -10.67
C ASN A 127 2.43 -23.35 -10.94
N GLN A 128 1.99 -22.88 -12.12
CA GLN A 128 1.94 -21.45 -12.43
C GLN A 128 0.89 -20.70 -11.59
N VAL A 129 -0.28 -21.30 -11.35
CA VAL A 129 -1.31 -20.74 -10.45
C VAL A 129 -0.78 -20.62 -9.01
N VAL A 130 -0.08 -21.65 -8.51
CA VAL A 130 0.58 -21.61 -7.20
C VAL A 130 1.63 -20.49 -7.15
N GLN A 131 2.42 -20.33 -8.22
CA GLN A 131 3.43 -19.26 -8.28
C GLN A 131 2.80 -17.86 -8.27
N LEU A 132 1.68 -17.64 -8.98
CA LEU A 132 0.96 -16.37 -8.96
C LEU A 132 0.44 -16.02 -7.54
N ARG A 133 0.02 -17.02 -6.76
CA ARG A 133 -0.37 -16.82 -5.34
C ARG A 133 0.84 -16.44 -4.47
N LYS A 134 1.99 -17.10 -4.67
CA LYS A 134 3.24 -16.75 -3.98
C LYS A 134 3.69 -15.32 -4.33
N ASP A 135 3.60 -14.94 -5.60
CA ASP A 135 3.94 -13.60 -6.08
C ASP A 135 3.03 -12.52 -5.44
N LYS A 136 1.71 -12.78 -5.32
CA LYS A 136 0.77 -11.91 -4.57
C LYS A 136 1.25 -11.71 -3.13
N ILE A 137 1.51 -12.80 -2.41
CA ILE A 137 1.90 -12.74 -0.99
C ILE A 137 3.21 -11.94 -0.84
N ALA A 138 4.21 -12.23 -1.68
CA ALA A 138 5.48 -11.52 -1.67
C ALA A 138 5.30 -10.01 -1.92
N LEU A 139 4.43 -9.63 -2.86
CA LEU A 139 4.10 -8.23 -3.13
C LEU A 139 3.48 -7.56 -1.89
N LEU A 140 2.49 -8.18 -1.27
CA LEU A 140 1.82 -7.61 -0.08
C LEU A 140 2.77 -7.48 1.12
N THR A 141 3.58 -8.51 1.39
CA THR A 141 4.60 -8.48 2.45
C THR A 141 5.64 -7.39 2.21
N ASN A 142 6.10 -7.22 0.97
CA ASN A 142 7.03 -6.14 0.64
C ASN A 142 6.41 -4.77 0.89
N TRP A 143 5.15 -4.56 0.53
CA TRP A 143 4.50 -3.26 0.75
C TRP A 143 4.34 -2.94 2.24
N GLU A 144 3.97 -3.94 3.04
CA GLU A 144 3.89 -3.81 4.50
C GLU A 144 5.23 -3.38 5.09
N ASN A 145 6.33 -4.02 4.70
CA ASN A 145 7.68 -3.68 5.15
C ASN A 145 8.05 -2.21 4.83
N HIS A 146 7.70 -1.71 3.65
CA HIS A 146 7.98 -0.32 3.28
C HIS A 146 7.12 0.68 4.08
N VAL A 147 5.86 0.34 4.38
CA VAL A 147 5.03 1.19 5.26
C VAL A 147 5.60 1.24 6.67
N ILE A 148 6.11 0.12 7.19
CA ILE A 148 6.84 0.08 8.47
C ILE A 148 8.05 1.01 8.42
N GLU A 149 8.85 0.97 7.34
CA GLU A 149 10.01 1.85 7.17
C GLU A 149 9.62 3.34 7.15
N ILE A 150 8.62 3.71 6.36
CA ILE A 150 8.10 5.09 6.30
C ILE A 150 7.66 5.55 7.69
N ASN A 151 6.93 4.70 8.42
CA ASN A 151 6.44 5.02 9.76
C ASN A 151 7.60 5.16 10.77
N ALA A 152 8.62 4.30 10.70
CA ALA A 152 9.82 4.41 11.52
C ALA A 152 10.56 5.73 11.26
N GLU A 153 10.66 6.14 10.00
CA GLU A 153 11.27 7.41 9.60
C GLU A 153 10.51 8.63 10.13
N TYR A 154 9.17 8.64 10.03
CA TYR A 154 8.35 9.68 10.66
C TYR A 154 8.64 9.75 12.17
N ARG A 155 8.53 8.62 12.89
CA ARG A 155 8.73 8.59 14.34
C ARG A 155 10.11 9.10 14.74
N ARG A 156 11.15 8.69 14.02
CA ARG A 156 12.53 9.15 14.25
C ARG A 156 12.67 10.65 14.08
N GLY A 157 12.08 11.22 13.02
CA GLY A 157 12.10 12.66 12.77
C GLY A 157 11.50 13.48 13.92
N TYR A 158 10.32 13.08 14.42
CA TYR A 158 9.66 13.76 15.54
C TYR A 158 10.43 13.63 16.86
N LEU A 159 10.97 12.44 17.17
CA LEU A 159 11.77 12.23 18.38
C LEU A 159 13.04 13.09 18.39
N ASN A 160 13.74 13.17 17.26
CA ASN A 160 14.94 13.99 17.13
C ASN A 160 14.62 15.48 17.28
N ALA A 161 13.55 15.97 16.65
CA ALA A 161 13.11 17.35 16.78
C ALA A 161 12.75 17.71 18.24
N PHE A 162 12.07 16.80 18.95
CA PHE A 162 11.75 16.98 20.36
C PHE A 162 13.01 17.05 21.24
N GLN A 163 13.96 16.14 21.05
CA GLN A 163 15.22 16.14 21.80
C GLN A 163 16.02 17.43 21.54
N ALA A 164 16.05 17.92 20.31
CA ALA A 164 16.72 19.17 19.96
C ALA A 164 16.07 20.39 20.65
N ALA A 165 14.74 20.48 20.60
CA ALA A 165 14.00 21.58 21.23
C ALA A 165 14.12 21.58 22.76
N THR A 166 14.07 20.41 23.39
CA THR A 166 14.19 20.29 24.85
C THR A 166 15.59 20.60 25.36
N LYS A 167 16.65 20.23 24.63
CA LYS A 167 18.03 20.64 24.94
C LYS A 167 18.19 22.15 24.92
N GLN A 168 17.63 22.82 23.91
CA GLN A 168 17.68 24.29 23.80
C GLN A 168 16.90 24.98 24.93
N ALA A 169 15.79 24.39 25.34
CA ALA A 169 14.96 24.90 26.42
C ALA A 169 15.53 24.61 27.83
N ALA A 170 16.59 23.82 27.96
CA ALA A 170 17.06 23.32 29.26
C ALA A 170 17.40 24.46 30.24
N ALA A 171 18.03 25.52 29.74
CA ALA A 171 18.39 26.73 30.49
C ALA A 171 17.23 27.73 30.63
N ALA A 172 16.10 27.51 29.95
CA ALA A 172 14.95 28.40 30.01
C ALA A 172 14.13 28.21 31.31
N LYS A 173 13.26 29.19 31.59
CA LYS A 173 12.36 29.14 32.74
C LYS A 173 11.43 27.93 32.69
N PRO A 174 10.97 27.39 33.84
CA PRO A 174 10.13 26.19 33.91
C PRO A 174 8.90 26.19 32.99
N GLU A 175 8.23 27.33 32.86
CA GLU A 175 7.04 27.56 32.05
C GLU A 175 7.31 27.42 30.54
N ILE A 176 8.47 27.89 30.07
CA ILE A 176 8.94 27.75 28.68
C ILE A 176 9.20 26.27 28.38
N ARG A 177 9.84 25.55 29.31
CA ARG A 177 10.09 24.11 29.19
C ARG A 177 8.78 23.32 29.11
N LYS A 178 7.77 23.69 29.91
CA LYS A 178 6.44 23.07 29.90
C LYS A 178 5.72 23.31 28.57
N ALA A 179 5.74 24.54 28.06
CA ALA A 179 5.13 24.90 26.79
C ALA A 179 5.73 24.12 25.61
N ILE A 180 7.07 24.03 25.54
CA ILE A 180 7.78 23.27 24.51
C ILE A 180 7.42 21.79 24.58
N ARG A 181 7.39 21.18 25.76
CA ARG A 181 6.97 19.77 25.89
C ARG A 181 5.54 19.54 25.41
N ALA A 182 4.60 20.40 25.79
CA ALA A 182 3.20 20.28 25.38
C ALA A 182 3.04 20.40 23.85
N ALA A 183 3.77 21.33 23.22
CA ALA A 183 3.82 21.47 21.77
C ALA A 183 4.27 20.16 21.09
N PHE A 184 5.36 19.57 21.56
CA PHE A 184 5.89 18.33 20.97
C PHE A 184 5.06 17.08 21.23
N VAL A 185 4.37 16.99 22.37
CA VAL A 185 3.42 15.90 22.61
C VAL A 185 2.29 15.94 21.58
N ARG A 186 1.74 17.13 21.27
CA ARG A 186 0.71 17.28 20.22
C ARG A 186 1.23 16.88 18.84
N LEU A 187 2.47 17.26 18.53
CA LEU A 187 3.14 16.90 17.27
C LEU A 187 3.39 15.39 17.14
N LEU A 188 3.83 14.74 18.23
CA LEU A 188 4.00 13.29 18.27
C LEU A 188 2.67 12.57 18.08
N GLY A 189 1.59 13.04 18.70
CA GLY A 189 0.24 12.51 18.50
C GLY A 189 -0.20 12.60 17.03
N ALA A 190 0.14 13.68 16.34
CA ALA A 190 -0.13 13.83 14.91
C ALA A 190 0.68 12.86 14.05
N ALA A 191 1.93 12.60 14.42
CA ALA A 191 2.77 11.60 13.77
C ALA A 191 2.15 10.20 13.89
N VAL A 192 1.72 9.81 15.09
CA VAL A 192 1.04 8.53 15.35
C VAL A 192 -0.25 8.43 14.51
N LYS A 193 -1.08 9.47 14.51
CA LYS A 193 -2.29 9.51 13.68
C LYS A 193 -1.98 9.38 12.17
N GLY A 194 -0.88 9.97 11.70
CA GLY A 194 -0.41 9.79 10.34
C GLY A 194 0.01 8.35 10.04
N GLN A 195 0.69 7.68 10.98
CA GLN A 195 1.03 6.25 10.85
C GLN A 195 -0.22 5.37 10.77
N GLU A 196 -1.21 5.63 11.63
CA GLU A 196 -2.50 4.92 11.62
C GLU A 196 -3.22 5.12 10.28
N GLN A 197 -3.19 6.33 9.72
CA GLN A 197 -3.77 6.60 8.40
C GLN A 197 -3.03 5.85 7.28
N ASN A 198 -1.70 5.79 7.31
CA ASN A 198 -0.91 5.04 6.33
C ASN A 198 -1.17 3.53 6.42
N ILE A 199 -1.25 2.99 7.64
CA ILE A 199 -1.59 1.59 7.88
C ILE A 199 -3.01 1.30 7.41
N ALA A 200 -3.98 2.16 7.73
CA ALA A 200 -5.36 1.99 7.28
C ALA A 200 -5.48 2.08 5.75
N LEU A 201 -4.78 3.02 5.11
CA LEU A 201 -4.71 3.11 3.64
C LEU A 201 -4.23 1.79 3.03
N LEU A 202 -3.13 1.25 3.55
CA LEU A 202 -2.56 0.00 3.08
C LEU A 202 -3.53 -1.17 3.29
N THR A 203 -3.95 -1.40 4.53
CA THR A 203 -4.66 -2.63 4.95
C THR A 203 -6.14 -2.64 4.58
N THR A 204 -6.81 -1.48 4.59
CA THR A 204 -8.27 -1.42 4.41
C THR A 204 -8.69 -0.92 3.03
N LYS A 205 -7.79 -0.31 2.25
CA LYS A 205 -8.10 0.21 0.92
C LYS A 205 -7.29 -0.45 -0.18
N GLN A 206 -5.96 -0.48 -0.03
CA GLN A 206 -5.08 -0.96 -1.10
C GLN A 206 -4.99 -2.48 -1.15
N PHE A 207 -4.83 -3.15 -0.01
CA PHE A 207 -4.76 -4.60 0.06
C PHE A 207 -6.04 -5.28 -0.47
N PRO A 208 -7.26 -4.86 -0.10
CA PRO A 208 -8.48 -5.44 -0.66
C PRO A 208 -8.58 -5.27 -2.18
N LEU A 209 -8.08 -4.16 -2.74
CA LEU A 209 -8.08 -3.94 -4.18
C LEU A 209 -7.23 -5.00 -4.91
N ILE A 210 -6.03 -5.28 -4.40
CA ILE A 210 -5.13 -6.32 -4.94
C ILE A 210 -5.68 -7.72 -4.70
N GLU A 211 -6.25 -7.95 -3.51
CA GLU A 211 -6.85 -9.23 -3.15
C GLU A 211 -8.04 -9.56 -4.06
N ASN A 212 -8.96 -8.63 -4.28
CA ASN A 212 -10.11 -8.83 -5.16
C ASN A 212 -9.67 -9.09 -6.61
N PHE A 213 -8.66 -8.36 -7.10
CA PHE A 213 -8.07 -8.63 -8.41
C PHE A 213 -7.50 -10.05 -8.50
N ALA A 214 -6.72 -10.47 -7.50
CA ALA A 214 -6.13 -11.81 -7.47
C ALA A 214 -7.17 -12.92 -7.30
N LEU A 215 -8.27 -12.67 -6.58
CA LEU A 215 -9.39 -13.60 -6.44
C LEU A 215 -10.09 -13.81 -7.78
N LEU A 216 -10.40 -12.72 -8.50
CA LEU A 216 -10.98 -12.79 -9.85
C LEU A 216 -10.05 -13.54 -10.81
N GLY A 217 -8.75 -13.23 -10.78
CA GLY A 217 -7.74 -13.94 -11.56
C GLY A 217 -7.68 -15.42 -11.23
N GLY A 218 -7.72 -15.77 -9.94
CA GLY A 218 -7.74 -17.16 -9.48
C GLY A 218 -8.97 -17.92 -9.94
N GLN A 219 -10.15 -17.32 -9.88
CA GLN A 219 -11.41 -17.92 -10.33
C GLN A 219 -11.37 -18.22 -11.83
N ILE A 220 -11.04 -17.23 -12.65
CA ILE A 220 -10.93 -17.36 -14.11
C ILE A 220 -9.89 -18.43 -14.49
N LEU A 221 -8.75 -18.48 -13.81
CA LEU A 221 -7.72 -19.48 -14.06
C LEU A 221 -8.21 -20.90 -13.74
N ILE A 222 -8.95 -21.09 -12.65
CA ILE A 222 -9.52 -22.40 -12.29
C ILE A 222 -10.57 -22.83 -13.32
N GLU A 223 -11.47 -21.94 -13.72
CA GLU A 223 -12.49 -22.23 -14.74
C GLU A 223 -11.86 -22.72 -16.05
N LEU A 224 -10.79 -22.05 -16.50
CA LEU A 224 -10.07 -22.43 -17.72
C LEU A 224 -9.32 -23.75 -17.57
N VAL A 225 -8.71 -24.03 -16.41
CA VAL A 225 -8.04 -25.32 -16.15
C VAL A 225 -9.05 -26.47 -16.16
N VAL A 226 -10.21 -26.30 -15.51
CA VAL A 226 -11.27 -27.33 -15.46
C VAL A 226 -11.86 -27.57 -16.85
N ALA A 227 -12.16 -26.50 -17.59
CA ALA A 227 -12.65 -26.61 -18.97
C ALA A 227 -11.64 -27.33 -19.88
N GLY A 228 -10.34 -27.04 -19.72
CA GLY A 228 -9.27 -27.72 -20.44
C GLY A 228 -9.16 -29.20 -20.11
N GLN A 229 -9.27 -29.59 -18.83
CA GLN A 229 -9.24 -30.98 -18.39
C GLN A 229 -10.47 -31.78 -18.87
N GLY A 230 -11.66 -31.17 -18.83
CA GLY A 230 -12.90 -31.80 -19.29
C GLY A 230 -12.94 -32.07 -20.80
N ALA A 231 -12.15 -31.33 -21.60
CA ALA A 231 -12.02 -31.55 -23.04
C ALA A 231 -11.02 -32.67 -23.41
N GLN A 232 -10.26 -33.21 -22.45
CA GLN A 232 -9.28 -34.29 -22.67
C GLN A 232 -9.82 -35.69 -22.32
N ILE A 233 -11.04 -35.78 -21.79
CA ILE A 233 -11.75 -37.02 -21.44
C ILE A 233 -12.71 -37.36 -22.58
#